data_AF-A0A240BZH1-F1
#
_entry.id   AF-A0A240BZH1-F1
#
_cell.length_a   1.000
_cell.length_b   1.000
_cell.length_c   1.000
_cell.angle_alpha   90.00
_cell.angle_beta   90.00
_cell.angle_gamma   90.00
#
_symmetry.space_group_name_H-M   'P 1'
#
loop_
_entity.id
_entity.type
_entity.pdbx_description
1 polymer ?
#
loop_
_entity_poly.entity_id
_entity_poly.type
_entity_poly.pdbx_seq_one_letter_code
_entity_poly.pdbx_strand_id
1 'polypeptide(L)'
;MFKPLMLSIALALCACTASNAPQGPKPKPISRLNPNYPVYAVDNKIEGYVKLRYDVGADGKVSEVRILDAQPRGLFEDKVIAAMAQWRFEKNQPYKDVDMTVRFKMASAEML
;
A
#
# COMPACT_ATOMS: atom_id res chain seq x y z
N MET A 1 -29.74 -50.29 32.07
CA MET A 1 -30.52 -49.05 32.27
C MET A 1 -29.69 -48.15 33.17
N PHE A 2 -29.21 -46.95 32.84
CA PHE A 2 -29.45 -46.00 31.77
C PHE A 2 -28.13 -45.21 31.54
N LYS A 3 -27.81 -44.94 30.28
CA LYS A 3 -26.74 -44.02 29.86
C LYS A 3 -27.42 -42.68 29.53
N PRO A 4 -26.88 -41.55 29.98
CA PRO A 4 -26.75 -40.40 29.08
C PRO A 4 -25.36 -39.73 29.30
N LEU A 5 -24.47 -39.68 28.32
CA LEU A 5 -24.50 -38.85 27.11
C LEU A 5 -24.72 -37.36 27.42
N MET A 6 -23.64 -36.66 27.76
CA MET A 6 -23.45 -35.22 27.50
C MET A 6 -22.19 -35.13 26.63
N LEU A 7 -22.33 -35.21 25.31
CA LEU A 7 -22.60 -34.10 24.39
C LEU A 7 -21.51 -33.02 24.46
N SER A 8 -20.47 -33.27 23.67
CA SER A 8 -19.39 -32.36 23.31
C SER A 8 -19.95 -31.05 22.74
N ILE A 9 -19.54 -29.90 23.30
CA ILE A 9 -19.70 -28.60 22.64
C ILE A 9 -18.35 -28.26 22.01
N ALA A 10 -18.19 -28.64 20.74
CA ALA A 10 -17.21 -28.03 19.85
C ALA A 10 -17.87 -26.77 19.27
N LEU A 11 -17.32 -25.57 19.55
CA LEU A 11 -17.86 -24.34 18.98
C LEU A 11 -16.77 -23.47 18.34
N ALA A 12 -16.95 -23.35 17.03
CA ALA A 12 -16.52 -22.30 16.11
C ALA A 12 -15.01 -22.15 15.85
N LEU A 13 -14.58 -22.82 14.77
CA LEU A 13 -13.50 -22.34 13.91
C LEU A 13 -13.79 -20.88 13.53
N CYS A 14 -13.02 -19.95 14.08
CA CYS A 14 -12.88 -18.63 13.47
C CYS A 14 -12.08 -18.84 12.18
N ALA A 15 -12.76 -19.22 11.10
CA ALA A 15 -12.19 -19.17 9.77
C ALA A 15 -12.11 -17.69 9.37
N CYS A 16 -11.03 -17.03 9.79
CA CYS A 16 -10.64 -15.76 9.22
C CYS A 16 -10.36 -16.02 7.74
N THR A 17 -11.35 -15.82 6.88
CA THR A 17 -11.16 -15.81 5.44
C THR A 17 -10.38 -14.55 5.10
N ALA A 18 -9.04 -14.64 5.14
CA ALA A 18 -8.18 -13.71 4.45
C ALA A 18 -8.54 -13.81 2.95
N SER A 19 -9.35 -12.87 2.48
CA SER A 19 -9.78 -12.82 1.08
C SER A 19 -8.60 -12.37 0.22
N ASN A 20 -7.70 -13.30 -0.08
CA ASN A 20 -6.77 -13.15 -1.19
C ASN A 20 -7.57 -13.35 -2.47
N ALA A 21 -8.24 -12.28 -2.93
CA ALA A 21 -8.87 -12.26 -4.25
C ALA A 21 -7.82 -12.66 -5.30
N PRO A 22 -8.16 -13.49 -6.31
CA PRO A 22 -7.24 -13.83 -7.38
C PRO A 22 -6.72 -12.55 -8.03
N GLN A 23 -5.44 -12.26 -7.80
CA GLN A 23 -4.81 -11.07 -8.36
C GLN A 23 -4.43 -11.41 -9.80
N GLY A 24 -5.00 -10.67 -10.76
CA GLY A 24 -4.59 -10.77 -12.16
C GLY A 24 -3.12 -10.34 -12.35
N PRO A 25 -2.65 -10.26 -13.60
CA PRO A 25 -1.34 -9.69 -13.89
C PRO A 25 -1.16 -8.32 -13.22
N LYS A 26 0.05 -8.06 -12.70
CA LYS A 26 0.37 -6.76 -12.10
C LYS A 26 0.19 -5.65 -13.17
N PRO A 27 -0.58 -4.60 -12.88
CA PRO A 27 -0.84 -3.53 -13.84
C PRO A 27 0.45 -2.79 -14.19
N LYS A 28 0.68 -2.60 -15.49
CA LYS A 28 1.85 -1.84 -15.96
C LYS A 28 1.62 -0.35 -15.75
N PRO A 29 2.64 0.39 -15.29
CA PRO A 29 2.54 1.83 -15.17
C PRO A 29 2.57 2.52 -16.53
N ILE A 30 1.62 3.43 -16.74
CA ILE A 30 1.62 4.36 -17.87
C ILE A 30 2.35 5.65 -17.46
N SER A 31 2.09 6.13 -16.25
CA SER A 31 2.75 7.31 -15.69
C SER A 31 2.92 7.18 -14.18
N ARG A 32 4.16 7.35 -13.73
CA ARG A 32 4.54 7.40 -12.31
C ARG A 32 5.40 8.62 -12.07
N LEU A 33 4.76 9.71 -11.67
CA LEU A 33 5.46 10.92 -11.28
C LEU A 33 6.16 10.71 -9.94
N ASN A 34 7.41 11.16 -9.84
CA ASN A 34 8.13 11.14 -8.57
C ASN A 34 7.52 12.15 -7.59
N PRO A 35 7.43 11.82 -6.29
CA PRO A 35 7.06 12.78 -5.25
C PRO A 35 8.00 13.98 -5.19
N ASN A 36 7.43 15.17 -5.00
CA ASN A 36 8.21 16.37 -4.79
C ASN A 36 8.96 16.30 -3.46
N TYR A 37 10.25 16.68 -3.46
CA TYR A 37 11.03 16.79 -2.23
C TYR A 37 10.57 18.04 -1.45
N PRO A 38 10.20 17.92 -0.17
CA PRO A 38 9.86 19.09 0.65
C PRO A 38 11.02 20.09 0.72
N VAL A 39 10.77 21.38 0.46
CA VAL A 39 11.81 22.44 0.47
C VAL A 39 12.56 22.45 1.80
N TYR A 40 11.84 22.40 2.92
CA TYR A 40 12.44 22.31 4.26
C TYR A 40 13.40 21.12 4.40
N ALA A 41 13.07 19.98 3.81
CA ALA A 41 13.91 18.79 3.87
C ALA A 41 15.16 18.92 2.99
N VAL A 42 15.07 19.61 1.84
CA VAL A 42 16.23 19.95 1.01
C VAL A 42 17.19 20.87 1.76
N ASP A 43 16.67 21.97 2.32
CA ASP A 43 17.48 22.99 3.00
C ASP A 43 18.22 22.42 4.22
N ASN A 44 17.59 21.48 4.92
CA ASN A 44 18.14 20.82 6.10
C ASN A 44 18.81 19.48 5.79
N LYS A 45 18.93 19.08 4.51
CA LYS A 45 19.52 17.81 4.06
C LYS A 45 18.92 16.59 4.76
N ILE A 46 17.61 16.63 5.01
CA ILE A 46 16.87 15.57 5.67
C ILE A 46 16.48 14.54 4.61
N GLU A 47 17.00 13.33 4.76
CA GLU A 47 16.64 12.15 3.97
C GLU A 47 15.62 11.28 4.71
N GLY A 48 15.01 10.35 3.99
CA GLY A 48 14.10 9.42 4.62
C GLY A 48 13.35 8.51 3.66
N TYR A 49 12.26 7.94 4.15
CA TYR A 49 11.44 7.03 3.36
C TYR A 49 9.98 7.03 3.82
N VAL A 50 9.12 6.57 2.92
CA VAL A 50 7.71 6.26 3.17
C VAL A 50 7.43 4.86 2.63
N LYS A 51 7.07 3.93 3.51
CA LYS A 51 6.51 2.63 3.14
C LYS A 51 4.99 2.74 3.13
N LEU A 52 4.39 2.25 2.06
CA LEU A 52 2.96 2.36 1.87
C LEU A 52 2.41 1.15 1.12
N ARG A 53 1.09 1.03 1.20
CA ARG A 53 0.28 0.06 0.50
C ARG A 53 -0.80 0.77 -0.28
N TYR A 54 -1.11 0.33 -1.49
CA TYR A 54 -2.18 0.93 -2.29
C TYR A 54 -2.85 -0.09 -3.20
N ASP A 55 -4.01 0.29 -3.72
CA ASP A 55 -4.75 -0.49 -4.70
C ASP A 55 -4.75 0.24 -6.06
N VAL A 56 -4.89 -0.52 -7.14
CA VAL A 56 -5.11 -0.02 -8.50
C VAL A 56 -6.50 -0.44 -8.94
N GLY A 57 -7.34 0.55 -9.29
CA GLY A 57 -8.69 0.34 -9.79
C GLY A 57 -8.72 -0.14 -11.23
N ALA A 58 -9.88 -0.65 -11.68
CA ALA A 58 -10.08 -1.06 -13.07
C ALA A 58 -9.97 0.11 -14.07
N ASP A 59 -10.14 1.35 -13.61
CA ASP A 59 -9.93 2.57 -14.41
C ASP A 59 -8.45 2.97 -14.53
N GLY A 60 -7.53 2.21 -13.93
CA GLY A 60 -6.09 2.44 -13.94
C GLY A 60 -5.62 3.52 -12.97
N LYS A 61 -6.48 3.95 -12.02
CA LYS A 61 -6.10 4.91 -10.98
C LYS A 61 -5.69 4.21 -9.71
N VAL A 62 -4.85 4.89 -8.93
CA VAL A 62 -4.50 4.48 -7.58
C VAL A 62 -5.62 4.86 -6.61
N SER A 63 -5.97 3.96 -5.71
CA SER A 63 -6.94 4.16 -4.64
C SER A 63 -6.45 3.54 -3.33
N GLU A 64 -7.13 3.84 -2.22
CA GLU A 64 -6.91 3.18 -0.94
C GLU A 64 -5.44 3.19 -0.47
N VAL A 65 -4.81 4.36 -0.59
CA VAL A 65 -3.40 4.55 -0.17
C VAL A 65 -3.32 4.53 1.36
N ARG A 66 -2.54 3.60 1.89
CA ARG A 66 -2.31 3.36 3.31
C ARG A 66 -0.83 3.52 3.62
N ILE A 67 -0.47 4.43 4.52
CA ILE A 67 0.92 4.55 4.99
C ILE A 67 1.17 3.45 6.02
N LEU A 68 2.17 2.61 5.76
CA LEU A 68 2.58 1.53 6.66
C LEU A 68 3.64 2.01 7.65
N ASP A 69 4.58 2.82 7.17
CA ASP A 69 5.70 3.32 7.94
C ASP A 69 6.30 4.55 7.27
N ALA A 70 6.87 5.47 8.03
CA ALA A 70 7.51 6.66 7.49
C ALA A 70 8.58 7.18 8.46
N GLN A 71 9.69 7.63 7.90
CA GLN A 71 10.77 8.24 8.66
C GLN A 71 11.39 9.40 7.86
N PRO A 72 11.45 10.62 8.43
CA PRO A 72 10.74 11.06 9.62
C PRO A 72 9.22 11.17 9.35
N ARG A 73 8.42 11.02 10.40
CA ARG A 73 6.96 11.11 10.31
C ARG A 73 6.50 12.54 10.04
N GLY A 74 5.49 12.68 9.19
CA GLY A 74 4.81 13.94 8.85
C GLY A 74 5.55 14.83 7.86
N LEU A 75 6.65 14.38 7.26
CA LEU A 75 7.47 15.20 6.36
C LEU A 75 7.28 14.86 4.88
N PHE A 76 7.14 13.57 4.56
CA PHE A 76 7.20 13.06 3.20
C PHE A 76 5.87 12.48 2.71
N GLU A 77 5.00 12.06 3.62
CA GLU A 77 3.76 11.34 3.37
C GLU A 77 2.83 12.11 2.42
N ASP A 78 2.60 13.39 2.70
CA ASP A 78 1.73 14.24 1.86
C ASP A 78 2.24 14.36 0.42
N LYS A 79 3.57 14.41 0.24
CA LYS A 79 4.18 14.52 -1.10
C LYS A 79 4.03 13.22 -1.87
N VAL A 80 4.16 12.10 -1.18
CA VAL A 80 3.91 10.78 -1.76
C VAL A 80 2.45 10.63 -2.16
N ILE A 81 1.50 10.95 -1.28
CA ILE A 81 0.07 10.87 -1.57
C ILE A 81 -0.32 11.76 -2.76
N ALA A 82 0.18 13.00 -2.80
CA ALA A 82 -0.09 13.92 -3.90
C ALA A 82 0.41 13.39 -5.25
N ALA A 83 1.62 12.82 -5.29
CA ALA A 83 2.16 12.24 -6.51
C ALA A 83 1.38 11.00 -6.96
N MET A 84 1.02 10.12 -6.02
CA MET A 84 0.26 8.91 -6.31
C MET A 84 -1.15 9.18 -6.85
N ALA A 85 -1.78 10.28 -6.43
CA ALA A 85 -3.06 10.71 -7.01
C ALA A 85 -2.96 10.98 -8.53
N GLN A 86 -1.77 11.33 -9.02
CA GLN A 86 -1.50 11.59 -10.43
C GLN A 86 -1.03 10.35 -11.19
N TRP A 87 -0.77 9.22 -10.51
CA TRP A 87 -0.31 8.00 -11.16
C TRP A 87 -1.39 7.37 -12.02
N ARG A 88 -0.95 6.77 -13.13
CA ARG A 88 -1.82 6.09 -14.08
C ARG A 88 -1.22 4.75 -14.47
N PHE A 89 -2.08 3.75 -14.53
CA PHE A 89 -1.78 2.37 -14.86
C PHE A 89 -2.66 1.90 -16.03
N GLU A 90 -2.30 0.78 -16.64
CA GLU A 90 -3.16 0.12 -17.62
C GLU A 90 -4.54 -0.19 -17.04
N LYS A 91 -5.58 0.10 -17.83
CA LYS A 91 -6.98 -0.16 -17.45
C LYS A 91 -7.31 -1.66 -17.48
N ASN A 92 -8.40 -2.03 -16.84
CA ASN A 92 -8.95 -3.39 -16.75
C ASN A 92 -8.01 -4.40 -16.06
N GLN A 93 -7.05 -3.91 -15.28
CA GLN A 93 -6.14 -4.73 -14.47
C GLN A 93 -6.19 -4.29 -12.99
N PRO A 94 -7.34 -4.48 -12.30
CA PRO A 94 -7.43 -4.13 -10.89
C PRO A 94 -6.48 -5.00 -10.06
N TYR A 95 -5.82 -4.39 -9.08
CA TYR A 95 -4.83 -5.05 -8.24
C TYR A 95 -4.83 -4.45 -6.84
N LYS A 96 -4.71 -5.27 -5.80
CA LYS A 96 -4.86 -4.83 -4.40
C LYS A 96 -3.60 -5.06 -3.59
N ASP A 97 -3.47 -4.27 -2.53
CA ASP A 97 -2.44 -4.41 -1.50
C ASP A 97 -1.02 -4.38 -2.06
N VAL A 98 -0.75 -3.45 -2.97
CA VAL A 98 0.59 -3.23 -3.53
C VAL A 98 1.45 -2.50 -2.52
N ASP A 99 2.43 -3.21 -1.97
CA ASP A 99 3.45 -2.62 -1.11
C ASP A 99 4.54 -1.92 -1.93
N MET A 100 4.95 -0.74 -1.46
CA MET A 100 5.97 0.08 -2.11
C MET A 100 6.71 0.94 -1.09
N THR A 101 7.98 1.22 -1.34
CA THR A 101 8.79 2.14 -0.53
C THR A 101 9.33 3.27 -1.39
N VAL A 102 8.94 4.49 -1.08
CA VAL A 102 9.54 5.69 -1.68
C VAL A 102 10.69 6.14 -0.78
N ARG A 103 11.88 6.33 -1.36
CA ARG A 103 13.04 6.87 -0.65
C ARG A 103 13.35 8.29 -1.12
N PHE A 104 13.57 9.17 -0.16
CA PHE A 104 14.00 10.55 -0.36
C PHE A 104 15.49 10.61 -0.02
N LYS A 105 16.32 10.75 -1.06
CA LYS A 105 17.78 10.89 -0.94
C LYS A 105 18.24 12.15 -1.66
N MET A 106 19.26 12.80 -1.12
CA MET A 106 19.86 14.02 -1.66
C MET A 106 20.67 13.75 -2.95
N ALA A 107 20.95 12.48 -3.24
CA ALA A 107 21.50 12.01 -4.51
C ALA A 107 20.44 11.17 -5.23
N SER A 108 19.57 11.82 -6.00
CA SER A 108 18.52 11.23 -6.86
C SER A 108 17.42 10.42 -6.13
N ALA A 109 16.16 10.73 -6.43
CA ALA A 109 15.03 9.93 -5.96
C ALA A 109 14.97 8.61 -6.76
N GLU A 110 15.47 7.52 -6.18
CA GLU A 110 15.31 6.17 -6.71
C GLU A 110 13.99 5.55 -6.20
N MET A 111 13.07 5.22 -7.12
CA MET A 111 11.90 4.39 -6.81
C MET A 111 12.30 2.91 -6.95
N LEU A 112 12.17 2.14 -5.86
CA LEU A 112 12.39 0.68 -5.82
C LEU A 112 11.06 -0.09 -5.75
#